data_AF-A0A9E6CA97-F1
#
_entry.id   AF-A0A9E6CA97-F1
#
_cell.length_a   1.000
_cell.length_b   1.000
_cell.length_c   1.000
_cell.angle_alpha   90.00
_cell.angle_beta   90.00
_cell.angle_gamma   90.00
#
_symmetry.space_group_name_H-M   'P 1'
#
loop_
_entity.id
_entity.type
_entity.pdbx_description
1 polymer ?
#
loop_
_entity_poly.entity_id
_entity_poly.type
_entity_poly.pdbx_seq_one_letter_code
_entity_poly.pdbx_strand_id
1 'polypeptide(L)'
;MDNLKRFEKWYSKHVTENHKAKVSVNIRNLPDYAWCVKIDLSGTDYECNEGVNEKRRISDYNYYEIKAEGKVFEAEGDFTKLDFITGKFLSYIGETELYSPESDYFLNPDIQDFIFGGSDKDFIFLHYTQEESFARNIIEKGFMFTVFDKTTGKVRNDLVDLNYNHIIRKPFGRYVVVIRIAESVYKKYLDLSDEDMSQPLKAEEFLTLPDISENESGEKVYTLHPKFVKGYFDYKTGKYYANPEFDSSYDSDEFMKKNIK
;
A
#
# COMPACT_ATOMS: atom_id res chain seq x y z
N MET A 1 2.65 -11.49 -4.12
CA MET A 1 3.74 -12.35 -4.63
C MET A 1 3.60 -13.79 -4.16
N ASP A 2 2.44 -14.17 -3.61
CA ASP A 2 2.26 -15.54 -3.11
C ASP A 2 1.84 -16.48 -4.24
N ASN A 3 1.16 -15.98 -5.29
CA ASN A 3 0.77 -16.80 -6.43
C ASN A 3 1.96 -17.16 -7.32
N LEU A 4 2.93 -16.26 -7.48
CA LEU A 4 4.15 -16.58 -8.22
C LEU A 4 4.93 -17.72 -7.57
N LYS A 5 5.10 -17.70 -6.23
CA LYS A 5 5.74 -18.80 -5.50
C LYS A 5 4.94 -20.10 -5.59
N ARG A 6 3.60 -20.03 -5.53
CA ARG A 6 2.74 -21.20 -5.73
C ARG A 6 2.87 -21.76 -7.15
N PHE A 7 2.92 -20.89 -8.15
CA PHE A 7 3.13 -21.25 -9.54
C PHE A 7 4.50 -21.93 -9.72
N GLU A 8 5.57 -21.41 -9.11
CA GLU A 8 6.89 -22.04 -9.11
C GLU A 8 6.86 -23.44 -8.48
N LYS A 9 6.17 -23.59 -7.33
CA LYS A 9 6.01 -24.88 -6.65
C LYS A 9 5.21 -25.87 -7.51
N TRP A 10 4.10 -25.41 -8.09
CA TRP A 10 3.28 -26.19 -9.02
C TRP A 10 4.11 -26.65 -10.22
N TYR A 11 4.83 -25.74 -10.87
CA TYR A 11 5.63 -26.05 -12.05
C TYR A 11 6.75 -27.04 -11.71
N SER A 12 7.42 -26.84 -10.56
CA SER A 12 8.45 -27.76 -10.08
C SER A 12 7.89 -29.16 -9.87
N LYS A 13 6.73 -29.28 -9.21
CA LYS A 13 6.03 -30.55 -8.99
C LYS A 13 5.66 -31.22 -10.31
N HIS A 14 5.11 -30.46 -11.26
CA HIS A 14 4.75 -30.96 -12.60
C HIS A 14 5.98 -31.54 -13.32
N VAL A 15 7.11 -30.83 -13.29
CA VAL A 15 8.34 -31.30 -13.93
C VAL A 15 8.86 -32.60 -13.28
N THR A 16 8.79 -32.71 -11.95
CA THR A 16 9.29 -33.89 -11.24
C THR A 16 8.38 -35.12 -11.38
N GLU A 17 7.07 -34.93 -11.32
CA GLU A 17 6.11 -36.03 -11.27
C GLU A 17 5.65 -36.44 -12.68
N ASN A 18 5.48 -35.48 -13.59
CA ASN A 18 4.94 -35.68 -14.94
C ASN A 18 6.01 -35.53 -16.02
N HIS A 19 7.18 -36.13 -15.82
CA HIS A 19 8.39 -36.03 -16.66
C HIS A 19 8.19 -36.33 -18.16
N LYS A 20 7.07 -36.93 -18.58
CA LYS A 20 6.72 -37.19 -20.00
C LYS A 20 5.75 -36.17 -20.59
N ALA A 21 5.07 -35.39 -19.76
CA ALA A 21 4.05 -34.42 -20.16
C ALA A 21 4.67 -33.03 -20.31
N LYS A 22 4.80 -32.57 -21.56
CA LYS A 22 5.41 -31.26 -21.85
C LYS A 22 4.41 -30.13 -21.56
N VAL A 23 4.78 -29.26 -20.63
CA VAL A 23 4.13 -27.95 -20.43
C VAL A 23 4.99 -26.88 -21.08
N SER A 24 4.37 -25.94 -21.79
CA SER A 24 5.05 -24.74 -22.26
C SER A 24 4.61 -23.54 -21.43
N VAL A 25 5.56 -22.88 -20.76
CA VAL A 25 5.34 -21.62 -20.04
C VAL A 25 6.13 -20.52 -20.73
N ASN A 26 5.46 -19.44 -21.12
CA ASN A 26 6.07 -18.24 -21.66
C ASN A 26 5.59 -17.04 -20.85
N ILE A 27 6.50 -16.43 -20.08
CA ILE A 27 6.25 -15.18 -19.34
C ILE A 27 7.25 -14.17 -19.89
N ARG A 28 6.75 -13.07 -20.42
CA ARG A 28 7.59 -12.01 -21.01
C ARG A 28 6.99 -10.64 -20.78
N ASN A 29 7.85 -9.63 -20.83
CA ASN A 29 7.41 -8.24 -20.85
C ASN A 29 7.06 -7.81 -22.28
N LEU A 30 6.03 -6.99 -22.40
CA LEU A 30 5.68 -6.24 -23.59
C LEU A 30 6.41 -4.88 -23.61
N PRO A 31 6.46 -4.16 -24.74
CA PRO A 31 7.16 -2.88 -24.85
C PRO A 31 6.70 -1.79 -23.87
N ASP A 32 5.47 -1.89 -23.36
CA ASP A 32 4.85 -1.00 -22.36
C ASP A 32 5.06 -1.48 -20.92
N TYR A 33 5.99 -2.41 -20.70
CA TYR A 33 6.27 -3.07 -19.41
C TYR A 33 5.13 -3.96 -18.89
N ALA A 34 4.06 -4.16 -19.66
CA ALA A 34 3.03 -5.12 -19.32
C ALA A 34 3.56 -6.56 -19.37
N TRP A 35 2.88 -7.45 -18.67
CA TRP A 35 3.14 -8.88 -18.70
C TRP A 35 2.30 -9.55 -19.77
N CYS A 36 2.92 -10.46 -20.51
CA CYS A 36 2.25 -11.44 -21.36
C CYS A 36 2.60 -12.83 -20.85
N VAL A 37 1.58 -13.59 -20.46
CA VAL A 37 1.69 -14.94 -19.91
C VAL A 37 0.94 -15.89 -20.82
N LYS A 38 1.63 -16.90 -21.36
CA LYS A 38 1.03 -17.98 -22.13
C LYS A 38 1.47 -19.32 -21.56
N ILE A 39 0.51 -20.17 -21.24
CA ILE A 39 0.72 -21.50 -20.69
C ILE A 39 -0.07 -22.50 -21.53
N ASP A 40 0.63 -23.48 -22.10
CA ASP A 40 0.06 -24.56 -22.89
C ASP A 40 0.22 -25.90 -22.16
N LEU A 41 -0.92 -26.49 -21.83
CA LEU A 41 -1.07 -27.75 -21.10
C LEU A 41 -1.48 -28.91 -22.03
N SER A 42 -1.51 -28.71 -23.35
CA SER A 42 -2.05 -29.69 -24.31
C SER A 42 -1.37 -31.07 -24.22
N GLY A 43 -0.11 -31.12 -23.77
CA GLY A 43 0.65 -32.35 -23.53
C GLY A 43 0.49 -32.98 -22.14
N THR A 44 -0.49 -32.56 -21.34
CA THR A 44 -0.70 -33.00 -19.95
C THR A 44 -2.07 -33.61 -19.72
N ASP A 45 -2.25 -34.26 -18.57
CA ASP A 45 -3.53 -34.82 -18.14
C ASP A 45 -4.37 -33.85 -17.29
N TYR A 46 -4.02 -32.56 -17.22
CA TYR A 46 -4.82 -31.59 -16.47
C TYR A 46 -6.24 -31.47 -17.07
N GLU A 47 -7.23 -31.61 -16.19
CA GLU A 47 -8.59 -31.16 -16.44
C GLU A 47 -8.65 -29.67 -16.14
N CYS A 48 -9.00 -28.88 -17.16
CA CYS A 48 -9.16 -27.44 -17.00
C CYS A 48 -10.63 -27.13 -16.74
N ASN A 49 -10.88 -26.09 -15.94
CA ASN A 49 -12.22 -25.57 -15.71
C ASN A 49 -12.83 -25.00 -17.00
N GLU A 50 -14.10 -24.61 -16.94
CA GLU A 50 -14.78 -23.94 -18.06
C GLU A 50 -13.96 -22.75 -18.58
N GLY A 51 -14.02 -22.53 -19.90
CA GLY A 51 -13.25 -21.50 -20.56
C GLY A 51 -13.49 -20.12 -19.93
N VAL A 52 -12.41 -19.38 -19.72
CA VAL A 52 -12.43 -18.05 -19.11
C VAL A 52 -12.16 -17.00 -20.17
N ASN A 53 -13.01 -15.98 -20.26
CA ASN A 53 -12.76 -14.81 -21.09
C ASN A 53 -13.11 -13.56 -20.29
N GLU A 54 -12.10 -12.99 -19.63
CA GLU A 54 -12.24 -11.83 -18.76
C GLU A 54 -11.38 -10.68 -19.28
N LYS A 55 -11.94 -9.47 -19.29
CA LYS A 55 -11.20 -8.26 -19.60
C LYS A 55 -11.61 -7.14 -18.67
N ARG A 56 -10.64 -6.43 -18.11
CA ARG A 56 -10.86 -5.25 -17.29
C ARG A 56 -9.82 -4.20 -17.61
N ARG A 57 -10.26 -2.97 -17.86
CA ARG A 57 -9.38 -1.81 -18.06
C ARG A 57 -9.96 -0.63 -17.29
N ILE A 58 -9.23 -0.18 -16.28
CA ILE A 58 -9.57 1.02 -15.51
C ILE A 58 -8.73 2.20 -16.03
N SER A 59 -7.45 1.94 -16.28
CA SER A 59 -6.49 2.90 -16.82
C SER A 59 -5.40 2.17 -17.60
N ASP A 60 -4.49 2.92 -18.22
CA ASP A 60 -3.31 2.34 -18.91
C ASP A 60 -2.37 1.60 -17.96
N TYR A 61 -2.40 1.94 -16.67
CA TYR A 61 -1.61 1.28 -15.62
C TYR A 61 -2.43 0.34 -14.72
N ASN A 62 -3.67 0.02 -15.10
CA ASN A 62 -4.53 -0.89 -14.33
C ASN A 62 -5.48 -1.63 -15.28
N TYR A 63 -4.96 -2.68 -15.91
CA TYR A 63 -5.69 -3.50 -16.85
C TYR A 63 -5.24 -4.96 -16.85
N TYR A 64 -6.15 -5.84 -17.26
CA TYR A 64 -5.83 -7.21 -17.63
C TYR A 64 -6.81 -7.75 -18.69
N GLU A 65 -6.35 -8.73 -19.45
CA GLU A 65 -7.14 -9.56 -20.34
C GLU A 65 -6.72 -11.01 -20.12
N ILE A 66 -7.67 -11.93 -19.94
CA ILE A 66 -7.45 -13.35 -19.73
C ILE A 66 -8.34 -14.11 -20.70
N LYS A 67 -7.73 -15.00 -21.46
CA LYS A 67 -8.39 -15.99 -22.31
C LYS A 67 -7.85 -17.37 -21.97
N ALA A 68 -8.74 -18.25 -21.52
CA ALA A 68 -8.41 -19.64 -21.27
C ALA A 68 -9.44 -20.51 -21.99
N GLU A 69 -8.98 -21.37 -22.89
CA GLU A 69 -9.83 -22.26 -23.67
C GLU A 69 -9.15 -23.61 -23.82
N GLY A 70 -9.86 -24.66 -23.40
CA GLY A 70 -9.31 -26.01 -23.38
C GLY A 70 -8.06 -26.10 -22.52
N LYS A 71 -6.91 -26.39 -23.12
CA LYS A 71 -5.62 -26.54 -22.42
C LYS A 71 -4.67 -25.37 -22.63
N VAL A 72 -5.16 -24.24 -23.16
CA VAL A 72 -4.35 -23.05 -23.41
C VAL A 72 -4.85 -21.91 -22.53
N PHE A 73 -3.94 -21.31 -21.78
CA PHE A 73 -4.17 -20.11 -20.97
C PHE A 73 -3.30 -18.97 -21.52
N GLU A 74 -3.92 -17.86 -21.88
CA GLU A 74 -3.27 -16.64 -22.35
C GLU A 74 -3.78 -15.47 -21.52
N ALA A 75 -2.86 -14.64 -21.05
CA ALA A 75 -3.21 -13.46 -20.30
C ALA A 75 -2.21 -12.33 -20.52
N GLU A 76 -2.74 -11.13 -20.49
CA GLU A 76 -1.97 -9.89 -20.49
C GLU A 76 -2.44 -9.00 -19.34
N GLY A 77 -1.54 -8.18 -18.81
CA GLY A 77 -1.90 -7.16 -17.83
C GLY A 77 -0.73 -6.26 -17.53
N ASP A 78 -1.01 -5.09 -16.95
CA ASP A 78 0.03 -4.13 -16.61
C ASP A 78 1.11 -4.72 -15.67
N PHE A 79 2.18 -3.97 -15.46
CA PHE A 79 3.37 -4.40 -14.69
C PHE A 79 3.06 -4.89 -13.26
N THR A 80 1.89 -4.59 -12.69
CA THR A 80 1.44 -5.05 -11.37
C THR A 80 0.70 -6.39 -11.38
N LYS A 81 0.29 -6.90 -12.56
CA LYS A 81 -0.66 -8.01 -12.67
C LYS A 81 -0.07 -9.40 -12.74
N LEU A 82 1.25 -9.58 -12.77
CA LEU A 82 1.86 -10.91 -12.91
C LEU A 82 1.37 -11.90 -11.83
N ASP A 83 1.37 -11.47 -10.56
CA ASP A 83 0.91 -12.30 -9.43
C ASP A 83 -0.60 -12.60 -9.50
N PHE A 84 -1.39 -11.68 -10.03
CA PHE A 84 -2.83 -11.90 -10.25
C PHE A 84 -3.07 -12.91 -11.38
N ILE A 85 -2.35 -12.75 -12.50
CA ILE A 85 -2.46 -13.61 -13.68
C ILE A 85 -2.06 -15.05 -13.37
N THR A 86 -0.95 -15.26 -12.64
CA THR A 86 -0.54 -16.61 -12.24
C THR A 86 -1.54 -17.25 -11.28
N GLY A 87 -2.18 -16.46 -10.40
CA GLY A 87 -3.28 -16.93 -9.56
C GLY A 87 -4.50 -17.37 -10.37
N LYS A 88 -4.88 -16.60 -11.40
CA LYS A 88 -5.98 -16.95 -12.31
C LYS A 88 -5.70 -18.25 -13.08
N PHE A 89 -4.46 -18.45 -13.52
CA PHE A 89 -4.04 -19.72 -14.12
C PHE A 89 -4.19 -20.91 -13.15
N LEU A 90 -3.69 -20.79 -11.92
CA LEU A 90 -3.80 -21.86 -10.92
C LEU A 90 -5.27 -22.21 -10.63
N SER A 91 -6.13 -21.18 -10.52
CA SER A 91 -7.57 -21.39 -10.37
C SER A 91 -8.18 -22.08 -11.59
N TYR A 92 -7.71 -21.78 -12.81
CA TYR A 92 -8.21 -22.37 -14.04
C TYR A 92 -7.94 -23.88 -14.13
N ILE A 93 -6.81 -24.35 -13.58
CA ILE A 93 -6.44 -25.78 -13.55
C ILE A 93 -6.92 -26.51 -12.29
N GLY A 94 -7.83 -25.90 -11.51
CA GLY A 94 -8.38 -26.52 -10.32
C GLY A 94 -7.43 -26.56 -9.11
N GLU A 95 -6.25 -25.90 -9.16
CA GLU A 95 -5.34 -25.71 -8.03
C GLU A 95 -5.92 -24.67 -7.05
N THR A 96 -7.06 -25.05 -6.48
CA THR A 96 -7.96 -24.26 -5.63
C THR A 96 -7.78 -24.60 -4.16
N GLU A 97 -6.55 -24.86 -3.70
CA GLU A 97 -6.27 -24.63 -2.27
C GLU A 97 -6.81 -23.23 -1.96
N LEU A 98 -7.87 -23.21 -1.14
CA LEU A 98 -8.75 -22.06 -0.89
C LEU A 98 -7.96 -20.93 -0.25
N TYR A 99 -7.24 -20.20 -1.10
CA TYR A 99 -6.73 -18.89 -0.78
C TYR A 99 -7.69 -17.92 -1.44
N SER A 100 -8.61 -17.37 -0.63
CA SER A 100 -9.07 -16.01 -0.87
C SER A 100 -7.78 -15.21 -1.09
N PRO A 101 -7.58 -14.48 -2.21
CA PRO A 101 -6.57 -13.44 -2.19
C PRO A 101 -6.82 -12.70 -0.88
N GLU A 102 -5.81 -12.59 -0.03
CA GLU A 102 -5.84 -11.58 1.00
C GLU A 102 -5.90 -10.27 0.22
N SER A 103 -7.13 -9.89 -0.11
CA SER A 103 -7.46 -8.90 -1.10
C SER A 103 -6.78 -7.62 -0.68
N ASP A 104 -5.89 -7.12 -1.53
CA ASP A 104 -5.18 -5.89 -1.28
C ASP A 104 -6.07 -4.75 -1.77
N TYR A 105 -6.81 -4.16 -0.82
CA TYR A 105 -7.74 -3.06 -1.04
C TYR A 105 -7.02 -1.70 -1.08
N PHE A 106 -5.69 -1.64 -0.98
CA PHE A 106 -4.98 -0.36 -0.91
C PHE A 106 -5.31 0.56 -2.10
N LEU A 107 -5.36 0.02 -3.31
CA LEU A 107 -5.68 0.77 -4.53
C LEU A 107 -7.18 0.80 -4.86
N ASN A 108 -8.07 0.34 -3.97
CA ASN A 108 -9.50 0.42 -4.21
C ASN A 108 -9.99 1.87 -4.16
N PRO A 109 -10.96 2.26 -5.01
CA PRO A 109 -11.47 3.63 -5.07
C PRO A 109 -11.88 4.21 -3.73
N ASP A 110 -12.58 3.44 -2.88
CA ASP A 110 -13.04 3.91 -1.57
C ASP A 110 -11.88 4.19 -0.61
N ILE A 111 -10.80 3.40 -0.67
CA ILE A 111 -9.58 3.64 0.11
C ILE A 111 -8.80 4.83 -0.44
N GLN A 112 -8.74 4.97 -1.76
CA GLN A 112 -8.09 6.12 -2.40
C GLN A 112 -8.84 7.41 -2.06
N ASP A 113 -10.17 7.41 -2.06
CA ASP A 113 -11.00 8.53 -1.58
C ASP A 113 -10.80 8.77 -0.07
N PHE A 114 -10.67 7.71 0.73
CA PHE A 114 -10.32 7.88 2.14
C PHE A 114 -8.94 8.52 2.33
N ILE A 115 -7.93 8.20 1.53
CA ILE A 115 -6.60 8.82 1.63
C ILE A 115 -6.65 10.28 1.11
N PHE A 116 -7.13 10.46 -0.11
CA PHE A 116 -6.98 11.70 -0.89
C PHE A 116 -8.22 12.59 -0.89
N GLY A 117 -9.43 12.03 -0.77
CA GLY A 117 -10.69 12.77 -0.81
C GLY A 117 -10.75 13.90 0.21
N GLY A 118 -11.31 15.03 -0.19
CA GLY A 118 -11.34 16.30 0.57
C GLY A 118 -10.56 17.41 -0.13
N SER A 119 -9.87 18.25 0.66
CA SER A 119 -9.02 19.35 0.16
C SER A 119 -7.82 18.82 -0.63
N ASP A 120 -7.55 19.40 -1.81
CA ASP A 120 -6.39 19.09 -2.65
C ASP A 120 -5.07 19.66 -2.11
N LYS A 121 -5.11 20.46 -1.03
CA LYS A 121 -3.96 21.22 -0.52
C LYS A 121 -3.50 20.72 0.84
N ASP A 122 -3.30 19.42 0.96
CA ASP A 122 -2.75 18.79 2.17
C ASP A 122 -1.46 18.05 1.84
N PHE A 123 -0.51 18.08 2.77
CA PHE A 123 0.54 17.08 2.81
C PHE A 123 0.00 15.81 3.46
N ILE A 124 0.11 14.70 2.75
CA ILE A 124 -0.43 13.41 3.15
C ILE A 124 0.73 12.48 3.45
N PHE A 125 0.68 11.85 4.62
CA PHE A 125 1.67 10.89 5.08
C PHE A 125 1.00 9.59 5.48
N LEU A 126 1.64 8.46 5.13
CA LEU A 126 1.19 7.13 5.50
C LEU A 126 2.16 6.47 6.48
N HIS A 127 1.61 5.85 7.52
CA HIS A 127 2.35 5.03 8.49
C HIS A 127 1.74 3.64 8.57
N TYR A 128 2.58 2.61 8.62
CA TYR A 128 2.16 1.21 8.66
C TYR A 128 2.38 0.64 10.06
N THR A 129 1.36 -0.02 10.61
CA THR A 129 1.44 -0.69 11.91
C THR A 129 0.81 -2.09 11.86
N GLN A 130 1.36 -3.01 12.66
CA GLN A 130 0.97 -4.42 12.64
C GLN A 130 -0.39 -4.67 13.30
N GLU A 131 -0.74 -3.90 14.33
CA GLU A 131 -1.94 -4.13 15.13
C GLU A 131 -2.92 -2.95 15.06
N GLU A 132 -4.22 -3.29 15.04
CA GLU A 132 -5.30 -2.31 15.05
C GLU A 132 -5.28 -1.46 16.33
N SER A 133 -4.90 -2.08 17.45
CA SER A 133 -4.73 -1.45 18.76
C SER A 133 -3.77 -0.25 18.69
N PHE A 134 -2.65 -0.39 17.98
CA PHE A 134 -1.70 0.71 17.77
C PHE A 134 -2.28 1.80 16.88
N ALA A 135 -2.98 1.44 15.81
CA ALA A 135 -3.63 2.42 14.93
C ALA A 135 -4.70 3.25 15.69
N ARG A 136 -5.48 2.59 16.57
CA ARG A 136 -6.44 3.26 17.46
C ARG A 136 -5.76 4.17 18.46
N ASN A 137 -4.69 3.71 19.12
CA ASN A 137 -3.91 4.54 20.03
C ASN A 137 -3.36 5.79 19.33
N ILE A 138 -2.91 5.69 18.07
CA ILE A 138 -2.41 6.84 17.30
C ILE A 138 -3.53 7.86 17.04
N ILE A 139 -4.75 7.42 16.75
CA ILE A 139 -5.90 8.32 16.58
C ILE A 139 -6.21 9.05 17.89
N GLU A 140 -6.23 8.32 19.01
CA GLU A 140 -6.65 8.86 20.31
C GLU A 140 -5.60 9.77 20.95
N LYS A 141 -4.33 9.38 20.86
CA LYS A 141 -3.22 10.01 21.60
C LYS A 141 -2.29 10.83 20.73
N GLY A 142 -2.40 10.69 19.40
CA GLY A 142 -1.47 11.29 18.46
C GLY A 142 -0.38 10.31 18.00
N PHE A 143 0.41 10.75 17.02
CA PHE A 143 1.43 9.91 16.40
C PHE A 143 2.81 10.18 17.02
N MET A 144 3.38 9.19 17.70
CA MET A 144 4.68 9.29 18.34
C MET A 144 5.84 9.05 17.36
N PHE A 145 6.87 9.88 17.39
CA PHE A 145 8.06 9.74 16.53
C PHE A 145 9.32 10.35 17.14
N THR A 146 10.48 9.79 16.77
CA THR A 146 11.80 10.43 16.99
C THR A 146 12.26 11.18 15.74
N VAL A 147 12.01 10.60 14.56
CA VAL A 147 12.22 11.25 13.25
C VAL A 147 11.03 10.95 12.36
N PHE A 148 10.22 11.97 12.06
CA PHE A 148 8.95 11.81 11.36
C PHE A 148 9.09 11.09 10.01
N ASP A 149 9.98 11.58 9.14
CA ASP A 149 10.19 11.02 7.79
C ASP A 149 10.73 9.59 7.76
N LYS A 150 11.29 9.09 8.87
CA LYS A 150 11.75 7.69 8.97
C LYS A 150 10.62 6.72 9.32
N THR A 151 9.56 7.23 9.94
CA THR A 151 8.43 6.43 10.45
C THR A 151 7.20 6.57 9.57
N THR A 152 7.08 7.66 8.82
CA THR A 152 6.00 7.92 7.86
C THR A 152 6.54 8.00 6.44
N GLY A 153 5.67 8.26 5.48
CA GLY A 153 6.10 8.59 4.13
C GLY A 153 5.07 9.44 3.45
N LYS A 154 5.59 10.52 2.89
CA LYS A 154 4.83 11.46 2.11
C LYS A 154 4.38 10.78 0.82
N VAL A 155 3.10 10.89 0.52
CA VAL A 155 2.49 10.32 -0.69
C VAL A 155 1.80 11.40 -1.50
N ARG A 156 1.68 11.15 -2.80
CA ARG A 156 0.88 11.94 -3.74
C ARG A 156 -0.19 11.05 -4.36
N ASN A 157 -1.22 11.65 -4.95
CA ASN A 157 -2.23 10.91 -5.70
C ASN A 157 -1.68 10.50 -7.08
N ASP A 158 -0.66 9.65 -7.05
CA ASP A 158 -0.01 9.02 -8.18
C ASP A 158 -0.03 7.51 -7.93
N LEU A 159 -0.80 6.77 -8.73
CA LEU A 159 -1.01 5.34 -8.52
C LEU A 159 0.27 4.52 -8.62
N VAL A 160 1.24 4.95 -9.42
CA VAL A 160 2.51 4.24 -9.61
C VAL A 160 3.37 4.40 -8.35
N ASP A 161 3.54 5.64 -7.90
CA ASP A 161 4.29 5.94 -6.67
C ASP A 161 3.61 5.32 -5.44
N LEU A 162 2.28 5.36 -5.38
CA LEU A 162 1.50 4.75 -4.32
C LEU A 162 1.66 3.24 -4.24
N ASN A 163 1.54 2.56 -5.37
CA ASN A 163 1.71 1.12 -5.42
C ASN A 163 3.13 0.71 -5.03
N TYR A 164 4.14 1.45 -5.51
CA TYR A 164 5.53 1.24 -5.10
C TYR A 164 5.71 1.41 -3.59
N ASN A 165 5.27 2.55 -3.04
CA ASN A 165 5.34 2.84 -1.61
C ASN A 165 4.62 1.77 -0.78
N HIS A 166 3.45 1.31 -1.23
CA HIS A 166 2.70 0.25 -0.57
C HIS A 166 3.46 -1.08 -0.58
N ILE A 167 4.01 -1.50 -1.73
CA ILE A 167 4.77 -2.75 -1.84
C ILE A 167 5.98 -2.75 -0.90
N ILE A 168 6.70 -1.63 -0.83
CA ILE A 168 7.88 -1.50 0.04
C ILE A 168 7.49 -1.51 1.52
N ARG A 169 6.34 -0.94 1.88
CA ARG A 169 6.00 -0.67 3.28
C ARG A 169 5.01 -1.63 3.92
N LYS A 170 4.21 -2.34 3.13
CA LYS A 170 3.29 -3.36 3.64
C LYS A 170 3.92 -4.44 4.53
N PRO A 171 5.21 -4.80 4.43
CA PRO A 171 5.82 -5.71 5.40
C PRO A 171 5.88 -5.15 6.83
N PHE A 172 5.85 -3.82 7.00
CA PHE A 172 5.93 -3.17 8.31
C PHE A 172 4.60 -3.17 9.07
N GLY A 173 3.48 -3.46 8.42
CA GLY A 173 2.19 -3.47 9.10
C GLY A 173 1.02 -3.67 8.17
N ARG A 174 -0.08 -4.21 8.71
CA ARG A 174 -1.36 -4.41 8.02
C ARG A 174 -2.24 -3.15 8.02
N TYR A 175 -2.17 -2.35 9.07
CA TYR A 175 -3.01 -1.17 9.23
C TYR A 175 -2.23 0.06 8.78
N VAL A 176 -2.86 0.88 7.95
CA VAL A 176 -2.26 2.10 7.40
C VAL A 176 -2.93 3.31 8.01
N VAL A 177 -2.19 4.06 8.81
CA VAL A 177 -2.61 5.33 9.37
C VAL A 177 -2.41 6.43 8.34
N VAL A 178 -3.44 7.27 8.16
CA VAL A 178 -3.45 8.41 7.25
C VAL A 178 -3.32 9.69 8.07
N ILE A 179 -2.22 10.40 7.87
CA ILE A 179 -1.93 11.70 8.50
C ILE A 179 -2.04 12.77 7.41
N ARG A 180 -2.75 13.86 7.70
CA ARG A 180 -2.93 14.99 6.78
C ARG A 180 -2.72 16.30 7.51
N ILE A 181 -1.91 17.15 6.91
CA ILE A 181 -1.63 18.49 7.42
C ILE A 181 -1.86 19.46 6.26
N ALA A 182 -2.72 20.45 6.46
CA ALA A 182 -3.00 21.46 5.45
C ALA A 182 -1.70 22.15 5.04
N GLU A 183 -1.53 22.37 3.75
CA GLU A 183 -0.32 22.96 3.18
C GLU A 183 -0.03 24.34 3.79
N SER A 184 -1.07 25.13 4.07
CA SER A 184 -0.95 26.44 4.72
C SER A 184 -0.38 26.35 6.14
N VAL A 185 -0.86 25.40 6.94
CA VAL A 185 -0.36 25.15 8.31
C VAL A 185 1.08 24.65 8.24
N TYR A 186 1.34 23.64 7.41
CA TYR A 186 2.67 23.04 7.33
C TYR A 186 3.72 24.05 6.84
N LYS A 187 3.40 24.85 5.81
CA LYS A 187 4.30 25.90 5.30
C LYS A 187 4.57 26.98 6.33
N LYS A 188 3.56 27.41 7.10
CA LYS A 188 3.76 28.38 8.20
C LYS A 188 4.88 27.93 9.14
N TYR A 189 4.87 26.66 9.56
CA TYR A 189 5.88 26.13 10.48
C TYR A 189 7.21 25.78 9.79
N LEU A 190 7.18 25.48 8.49
CA LEU A 190 8.39 25.34 7.69
C LEU A 190 9.13 26.67 7.55
N ASP A 191 8.42 27.75 7.22
CA ASP A 191 9.01 29.08 7.05
C ASP A 191 9.64 29.57 8.38
N LEU A 192 9.01 29.28 9.51
CA LEU A 192 9.55 29.59 10.84
C LEU A 192 10.82 28.81 11.18
N SER A 193 10.95 27.57 10.68
CA SER A 193 12.16 26.77 10.90
C SER A 193 13.38 27.32 10.17
N ASP A 194 13.17 27.99 9.03
CA ASP A 194 14.24 28.59 8.25
C ASP A 194 14.75 29.92 8.85
N GLU A 195 13.96 30.54 9.73
CA GLU A 195 14.32 31.79 10.41
C GLU A 195 15.17 31.58 11.68
N ASP A 196 15.05 30.43 12.37
CA ASP A 196 15.83 30.10 13.57
C ASP A 196 17.11 29.30 13.25
N MET A 197 18.23 30.00 13.14
CA MET A 197 19.54 29.45 12.78
C MET A 197 20.21 28.62 13.88
N SER A 198 19.63 28.55 15.09
CA SER A 198 20.29 27.94 16.25
C SER A 198 19.98 26.45 16.41
N GLN A 199 18.75 26.02 16.13
CA GLN A 199 18.32 24.63 16.00
C GLN A 199 17.16 24.54 15.02
N PRO A 200 17.38 24.15 13.74
CA PRO A 200 16.29 24.07 12.77
C PRO A 200 15.37 22.91 13.11
N LEU A 201 14.28 23.21 13.82
CA LEU A 201 13.21 22.26 14.10
C LEU A 201 12.43 21.99 12.81
N LYS A 202 11.98 20.76 12.61
CA LYS A 202 11.12 20.45 11.47
C LYS A 202 9.68 20.91 11.73
N ALA A 203 8.94 21.21 10.67
CA ALA A 203 7.54 21.60 10.77
C ALA A 203 6.71 20.62 11.63
N GLU A 204 6.95 19.32 11.52
CA GLU A 204 6.24 18.31 12.32
C GLU A 204 6.56 18.36 13.81
N GLU A 205 7.76 18.81 14.20
CA GLU A 205 8.13 18.95 15.61
C GLU A 205 7.36 20.11 16.26
N PHE A 206 7.06 21.17 15.50
CA PHE A 206 6.19 22.25 15.99
C PHE A 206 4.75 21.79 16.25
N LEU A 207 4.25 20.86 15.44
CA LEU A 207 2.86 20.40 15.43
C LEU A 207 2.54 19.35 16.50
N THR A 208 3.32 19.33 17.59
CA THR A 208 3.28 18.27 18.61
C THR A 208 2.60 18.70 19.91
N LEU A 209 2.18 17.69 20.68
CA LEU A 209 1.70 17.87 22.05
C LEU A 209 2.82 18.38 22.97
N PRO A 210 2.47 19.04 24.11
CA PRO A 210 3.46 19.62 25.02
C PRO A 210 4.48 18.62 25.59
N ASP A 211 4.05 17.38 25.80
CA ASP A 211 4.80 16.41 26.57
C ASP A 211 5.81 15.70 25.66
N ILE A 212 7.00 16.29 25.51
CA ILE A 212 8.16 15.64 24.90
C ILE A 212 8.78 14.70 25.94
N SER A 213 8.87 13.42 25.59
CA SER A 213 9.54 12.40 26.40
C SER A 213 10.89 12.03 25.82
N GLU A 214 11.74 11.33 26.58
CA GLU A 214 12.96 10.71 26.07
C GLU A 214 12.77 9.19 25.99
N ASN A 215 13.30 8.56 24.94
CA ASN A 215 13.37 7.10 24.85
C ASN A 215 14.57 6.54 25.62
N GLU A 216 14.73 5.22 25.64
CA GLU A 216 15.84 4.53 26.32
C GLU A 216 17.23 4.93 25.82
N SER A 217 17.32 5.45 24.59
CA SER A 217 18.55 5.94 23.98
C SER A 217 18.83 7.43 24.29
N GLY A 218 17.96 8.09 25.06
CA GLY A 218 18.03 9.52 25.35
C GLY A 218 17.60 10.41 24.16
N GLU A 219 16.93 9.86 23.15
CA GLU A 219 16.41 10.64 22.03
C GLU A 219 15.06 11.25 22.40
N LYS A 220 14.83 12.49 21.98
CA LYS A 220 13.52 13.14 22.11
C LYS A 220 12.48 12.40 21.29
N VAL A 221 11.34 12.14 21.93
CA VAL A 221 10.15 11.54 21.34
C VAL A 221 9.06 12.60 21.36
N TYR A 222 8.61 12.93 20.15
CA TYR A 222 7.54 13.88 19.91
C TYR A 222 6.22 13.16 19.66
N THR A 223 5.10 13.82 19.93
CA THR A 223 3.76 13.27 19.63
C THR A 223 3.00 14.26 18.76
N LEU A 224 2.84 13.97 17.47
CA LEU A 224 2.04 14.77 16.55
C LEU A 224 0.59 14.84 17.05
N HIS A 225 -0.01 16.03 17.02
CA HIS A 225 -1.35 16.25 17.52
C HIS A 225 -2.39 15.33 16.81
N PRO A 226 -3.32 14.68 17.56
CA PRO A 226 -4.28 13.72 17.00
C PRO A 226 -5.22 14.33 15.94
N LYS A 227 -5.44 15.65 15.98
CA LYS A 227 -6.25 16.35 14.96
C LYS A 227 -5.68 16.24 13.54
N PHE A 228 -4.37 16.00 13.38
CA PHE A 228 -3.77 15.75 12.05
C PHE A 228 -3.91 14.30 11.57
N VAL A 229 -4.41 13.39 12.40
CA VAL A 229 -4.62 11.99 12.05
C VAL A 229 -6.04 11.84 11.49
N LYS A 230 -6.17 11.63 10.17
CA LYS A 230 -7.48 11.43 9.50
C LYS A 230 -8.14 10.13 9.93
N GLY A 231 -7.33 9.11 10.17
CA GLY A 231 -7.79 7.80 10.62
C GLY A 231 -6.84 6.69 10.18
N TYR A 232 -7.34 5.47 10.10
CA TYR A 232 -6.59 4.35 9.53
C TYR A 232 -7.47 3.42 8.72
N PHE A 233 -6.86 2.56 7.91
CA PHE A 233 -7.54 1.50 7.20
C PHE A 233 -6.75 0.19 7.22
N ASP A 234 -7.46 -0.91 7.06
CA ASP A 234 -6.89 -2.24 6.90
C ASP A 234 -6.89 -2.58 5.41
N TYR A 235 -5.70 -2.56 4.78
CA TYR A 235 -5.60 -2.83 3.34
C TYR A 235 -5.94 -4.27 2.97
N LYS A 236 -6.07 -5.19 3.95
CA LYS A 236 -6.49 -6.58 3.71
C LYS A 236 -8.00 -6.76 3.65
N THR A 237 -8.75 -5.86 4.28
CA THR A 237 -10.23 -5.95 4.35
C THR A 237 -10.94 -4.78 3.66
N GLY A 238 -10.22 -3.70 3.37
CA GLY A 238 -10.79 -2.47 2.81
C GLY A 238 -11.64 -1.67 3.82
N LYS A 239 -11.69 -2.10 5.09
CA LYS A 239 -12.37 -1.36 6.15
C LYS A 239 -11.49 -0.23 6.65
N TYR A 240 -12.10 0.92 6.92
CA TYR A 240 -11.41 2.07 7.49
C TYR A 240 -12.17 2.64 8.68
N TYR A 241 -11.44 3.36 9.52
CA TYR A 241 -11.95 4.09 10.67
C TYR A 241 -11.51 5.54 10.57
N ALA A 242 -12.48 6.44 10.44
CA ALA A 242 -12.25 7.88 10.40
C ALA A 242 -12.16 8.45 11.82
N ASN A 243 -11.20 9.34 12.06
CA ASN A 243 -11.11 10.10 13.29
C ASN A 243 -12.15 11.24 13.27
N PRO A 244 -13.14 11.26 14.18
CA PRO A 244 -14.16 12.32 14.21
C PRO A 244 -13.58 13.70 14.57
N GLU A 245 -12.43 13.75 15.23
CA GLU A 245 -11.76 14.98 15.65
C GLU A 245 -10.78 15.52 14.60
N PHE A 246 -10.67 14.85 13.45
CA PHE A 246 -9.74 15.22 12.39
C PHE A 246 -9.99 16.64 11.87
N ASP A 247 -8.91 17.42 11.82
CA ASP A 247 -8.85 18.75 11.25
C ASP A 247 -7.42 18.98 10.73
N SER A 248 -7.23 18.85 9.41
CA SER A 248 -5.91 19.07 8.79
C SER A 248 -5.45 20.53 8.89
N SER A 249 -6.39 21.47 9.10
CA SER A 249 -6.11 22.90 9.26
C SER A 249 -5.96 23.34 10.70
N TYR A 250 -5.95 22.40 11.65
CA TYR A 250 -5.77 22.70 13.05
C TYR A 250 -4.47 23.49 13.27
N ASP A 251 -4.59 24.64 13.92
CA ASP A 251 -3.48 25.50 14.25
C ASP A 251 -3.72 26.05 15.66
N SER A 252 -2.69 25.99 16.50
CA SER A 252 -2.79 26.38 17.91
C SER A 252 -1.61 27.25 18.30
N ASP A 253 -1.89 28.32 19.02
CA ASP A 253 -0.85 29.20 19.59
C ASP A 253 0.13 28.45 20.51
N GLU A 254 -0.27 27.28 21.02
CA GLU A 254 0.61 26.45 21.82
C GLU A 254 1.80 25.88 21.03
N PHE A 255 1.65 25.63 19.73
CA PHE A 255 2.74 25.13 18.88
C PHE A 255 3.90 26.12 18.84
N MET A 256 3.60 27.42 18.85
CA MET A 256 4.59 28.50 18.89
C MET A 256 5.26 28.65 20.25
N LYS A 257 4.48 28.56 21.35
CA LYS A 257 4.98 28.84 22.70
C LYS A 257 6.00 27.82 23.22
N LYS A 258 5.99 26.59 22.68
CA LYS A 258 6.77 25.45 23.18
C LYS A 258 8.19 25.37 22.61
N ASN A 259 8.39 25.92 21.42
CA ASN A 259 9.61 25.71 20.63
C ASN A 259 10.56 26.92 20.61
N ILE A 260 10.18 28.05 21.24
CA ILE A 260 10.98 29.29 21.33
C ILE A 260 11.60 29.41 22.75
N LYS A 261 12.25 28.35 23.26
CA LYS A 261 12.91 28.38 24.58
C LYS A 261 14.36 27.94 24.53
#